data_AF-A0A9D1SPP7-F1
#
_entry.id   AF-A0A9D1SPP7-F1
#
_cell.length_a   1.000
_cell.length_b   1.000
_cell.length_c   1.000
_cell.angle_alpha   90.00
_cell.angle_beta   90.00
_cell.angle_gamma   90.00
#
_symmetry.space_group_name_H-M   'P 1'
#
loop_
_entity.id
_entity.type
_entity.pdbx_description
1 polymer ?
#
loop_
_entity_poly.entity_id
_entity_poly.type
_entity_poly.pdbx_seq_one_letter_code
_entity_poly.pdbx_strand_id
1 'polypeptide(L)'
;MTTAVIMWILTQAAVFASACLALCGYFWAALIAVLPVFLLCAKKRPSLPACHNTFSLTGIAAAVTVVAFFDNARFAAQYFQAKEGIFFVCYFALALLCSAAVAAVALTTKKCGAMYLLYWAATVAQCCLPRTSFPAAFCLSVLSAGCLAAAVIIQNGRIRRACILLEKSNDAPRLWMAMLSASAAAGALLVVAAYCKPQVTNVMLLCVKILCCVVSTVALLLTLRQPLDFVSLHKLDVAHNKDVDTTAVKRQLEQRLATHKNYPLAIFLKYFLAFFVPCKTVGLEKVTESAVCFTANHYEIYGPFITEVKFPAVFRPWTDSLMTDKHTLTRQLRSGVEVSTRKWLIKPLRRKLPALIAGVVWKILDCARALPVYRSDPNKIAEMKNQTAEALTTGDNVLVFPEKPPKGEFYKIGGVDKFQTGFVEMAADYRRRTGRDLAFYPLYIDKKGKKIIVGDRVTLNADAPLHEEKLRVAEELYRQTEEMSRRCAAKRKR
;
A
#
# COMPACT_ATOMS: atom_id res chain seq x y z
N MET A 1 4.65 -27.51 -19.02
CA MET A 1 5.01 -26.08 -19.05
C MET A 1 4.02 -25.30 -18.20
N THR A 2 4.48 -24.49 -17.25
CA THR A 2 3.59 -23.68 -16.40
C THR A 2 2.89 -22.59 -17.22
N THR A 3 1.71 -22.17 -16.78
CA THR A 3 0.90 -21.11 -17.40
C THR A 3 1.69 -19.82 -17.67
N ALA A 4 2.70 -19.54 -16.83
CA ALA A 4 3.63 -18.41 -16.99
C ALA A 4 4.53 -18.54 -18.22
N VAL A 5 5.01 -19.74 -18.56
CA VAL A 5 5.86 -19.98 -19.75
C VAL A 5 5.04 -19.87 -21.02
N ILE A 6 3.81 -20.37 -21.02
CA ILE A 6 2.88 -20.21 -22.15
C ILE A 6 2.52 -18.73 -22.33
N MET A 7 2.21 -18.01 -21.24
CA MET A 7 1.98 -16.56 -21.29
C MET A 7 3.22 -15.79 -21.78
N TRP A 8 4.42 -16.21 -21.40
CA TRP A 8 5.66 -15.62 -21.86
C TRP A 8 5.86 -15.82 -23.37
N ILE A 9 5.72 -17.04 -23.88
CA ILE A 9 5.82 -17.34 -25.32
C ILE A 9 4.78 -16.54 -26.10
N LEU A 10 3.55 -16.48 -25.62
CA LEU A 10 2.49 -15.69 -26.25
C LEU A 10 2.78 -14.18 -26.23
N THR A 11 3.39 -13.67 -25.15
CA THR A 11 3.80 -12.26 -25.07
C THR A 11 4.95 -11.95 -26.03
N GLN A 12 5.95 -12.84 -26.13
CA GLN A 12 7.05 -12.68 -27.08
C GLN A 12 6.58 -12.79 -28.53
N ALA A 13 5.70 -13.74 -28.82
CA ALA A 13 5.07 -13.88 -30.13
C ALA A 13 4.21 -12.66 -30.49
N ALA A 14 3.48 -12.09 -29.51
CA ALA A 14 2.69 -10.87 -29.72
C ALA A 14 3.58 -9.64 -29.94
N VAL A 15 4.69 -9.50 -29.21
CA VAL A 15 5.68 -8.42 -29.40
C VAL A 15 6.36 -8.56 -30.76
N PHE A 16 6.75 -9.77 -31.16
CA PHE A 16 7.35 -10.05 -32.46
C PHE A 16 6.36 -9.82 -33.61
N ALA A 17 5.11 -10.29 -33.49
CA ALA A 17 4.06 -10.02 -34.47
C ALA A 17 3.76 -8.51 -34.56
N SER A 18 3.73 -7.79 -33.43
CA SER A 18 3.56 -6.34 -33.41
C SER A 18 4.71 -5.60 -34.09
N ALA A 19 5.94 -6.10 -33.92
CA ALA A 19 7.11 -5.59 -34.62
C ALA A 19 7.04 -5.83 -36.14
N CYS A 20 6.65 -7.03 -36.57
CA CYS A 20 6.44 -7.32 -37.98
C CYS A 20 5.32 -6.47 -38.59
N LEU A 21 4.21 -6.27 -37.87
CA LEU A 21 3.10 -5.42 -38.29
C LEU A 21 3.49 -3.93 -38.35
N ALA A 22 4.34 -3.47 -37.44
CA ALA A 22 4.91 -2.13 -37.47
C ALA A 22 5.86 -1.93 -38.65
N LEU A 23 6.67 -2.94 -39.00
CA LEU A 23 7.52 -2.93 -40.20
C LEU A 23 6.71 -2.87 -41.50
N CYS A 24 5.49 -3.42 -41.50
CA CYS A 24 4.56 -3.40 -42.63
C CYS A 24 3.62 -2.18 -42.66
N GLY A 25 3.76 -1.20 -41.74
CA GLY A 25 2.93 0.01 -41.73
C GLY A 25 1.58 -0.10 -41.02
N TYR A 26 1.27 -1.24 -40.39
CA TYR A 26 0.00 -1.52 -39.70
C TYR A 26 0.09 -1.22 -38.20
N PHE A 27 0.40 0.03 -37.85
CA PHE A 27 0.69 0.48 -36.47
C PHE A 27 -0.48 0.32 -35.48
N TRP A 28 -1.72 0.38 -35.96
CA TRP A 28 -2.92 0.17 -35.13
C TRP A 28 -3.08 -1.28 -34.66
N ALA A 29 -2.58 -2.26 -35.43
CA ALA A 29 -2.65 -3.67 -35.10
C ALA A 29 -1.72 -4.04 -33.93
N ALA A 30 -0.58 -3.34 -33.77
CA ALA A 30 0.30 -3.47 -32.63
C ALA A 30 -0.36 -3.03 -31.31
N LEU A 31 -1.12 -1.92 -31.33
CA LEU A 31 -1.92 -1.46 -30.19
C LEU A 31 -3.03 -2.45 -29.81
N ILE A 32 -3.67 -3.07 -30.82
CA ILE A 32 -4.71 -4.10 -30.63
C ILE A 32 -4.11 -5.41 -30.13
N ALA A 33 -2.88 -5.78 -30.50
CA ALA A 33 -2.21 -7.00 -30.04
C ALA A 33 -1.81 -6.96 -28.55
N VAL A 34 -1.66 -5.77 -27.96
CA VAL A 34 -1.45 -5.63 -26.50
C VAL A 34 -2.77 -5.78 -25.74
N LEU A 35 -3.92 -5.48 -26.35
CA LEU A 35 -5.27 -5.48 -25.75
C LEU A 35 -5.68 -6.82 -25.06
N PRO A 36 -5.35 -8.01 -25.58
CA PRO A 36 -5.58 -9.28 -24.89
C PRO A 36 -4.80 -9.43 -23.57
N VAL A 37 -3.59 -8.85 -23.48
CA VAL A 37 -2.79 -8.81 -22.24
C VAL A 37 -3.50 -7.97 -21.18
N PHE A 38 -4.20 -6.89 -21.58
CA PHE A 38 -5.05 -6.10 -20.69
C PHE A 38 -6.25 -6.89 -20.16
N LEU A 39 -6.94 -7.64 -21.03
CA LEU A 39 -8.14 -8.39 -20.65
C LEU A 39 -7.83 -9.58 -19.73
N LEU A 40 -6.65 -10.19 -19.88
CA LEU A 40 -6.16 -11.25 -18.98
C LEU A 40 -5.82 -10.71 -17.58
N CYS A 41 -5.33 -9.46 -17.47
CA CYS A 41 -5.09 -8.79 -16.19
C CYS A 41 -6.38 -8.29 -15.50
N ALA A 42 -7.46 -8.10 -16.26
CA ALA A 42 -8.71 -7.55 -15.75
C ALA A 42 -9.61 -8.56 -15.02
N LYS A 43 -9.49 -9.87 -15.31
CA LYS A 43 -10.52 -10.85 -14.91
C LYS A 43 -10.22 -11.74 -13.70
N LYS A 44 -8.97 -11.88 -13.23
CA LYS A 44 -8.69 -12.66 -12.01
C LYS A 44 -7.93 -11.84 -10.99
N ARG A 45 -8.57 -11.74 -9.82
CA ARG A 45 -8.12 -10.98 -8.66
C ARG A 45 -6.77 -11.54 -8.16
N PRO A 46 -5.99 -10.72 -7.46
CA PRO A 46 -4.59 -11.04 -7.21
C PRO A 46 -4.41 -12.13 -6.16
N SER A 47 -3.46 -13.01 -6.41
CA SER A 47 -2.88 -14.00 -5.51
C SER A 47 -1.35 -13.84 -5.50
N LEU A 48 -0.60 -14.62 -4.71
CA LEU A 48 0.87 -14.63 -4.85
C LEU A 48 1.34 -14.85 -6.31
N PRO A 49 0.72 -15.74 -7.11
CA PRO A 49 0.92 -15.79 -8.57
C PRO A 49 0.64 -14.49 -9.33
N ALA A 50 -0.28 -13.64 -8.88
CA ALA A 50 -0.52 -12.33 -9.51
C ALA A 50 0.58 -11.32 -9.17
N CYS A 51 1.28 -11.45 -8.02
CA CYS A 51 2.53 -10.70 -7.78
C CYS A 51 3.57 -11.03 -8.86
N HIS A 52 3.70 -12.30 -9.22
CA HIS A 52 4.59 -12.74 -10.31
C HIS A 52 4.16 -12.17 -11.65
N ASN A 53 2.87 -12.15 -11.99
CA ASN A 53 2.38 -11.55 -13.24
C ASN A 53 2.62 -10.03 -13.30
N THR A 54 2.40 -9.32 -12.18
CA THR A 54 2.71 -7.88 -12.06
C THR A 54 4.21 -7.63 -12.27
N PHE A 55 5.04 -8.51 -11.73
CA PHE A 55 6.48 -8.48 -11.92
C PHE A 55 6.86 -8.66 -13.40
N SER A 56 6.25 -9.62 -14.11
CA SER A 56 6.43 -9.81 -15.56
C SER A 56 6.08 -8.56 -16.37
N LEU A 57 4.97 -7.88 -16.05
CA LEU A 57 4.55 -6.63 -16.71
C LEU A 57 5.49 -5.46 -16.43
N THR A 58 6.18 -5.49 -15.29
CA THR A 58 7.25 -4.53 -14.99
C THR A 58 8.48 -4.76 -15.89
N GLY A 59 8.67 -5.98 -16.38
CA GLY A 59 9.63 -6.28 -17.45
C GLY A 59 9.35 -5.56 -18.74
N ILE A 60 8.08 -5.57 -19.14
CA ILE A 60 7.62 -4.85 -20.33
C ILE A 60 7.83 -3.35 -20.11
N ALA A 61 7.53 -2.82 -18.92
CA ALA A 61 7.82 -1.44 -18.57
C ALA A 61 9.32 -1.09 -18.66
N ALA A 62 10.21 -2.00 -18.24
CA ALA A 62 11.66 -1.81 -18.35
C ALA A 62 12.13 -1.76 -19.81
N ALA A 63 11.64 -2.70 -20.63
CA ALA A 63 11.91 -2.73 -22.08
C ALA A 63 11.48 -1.42 -22.75
N VAL A 64 10.33 -0.90 -22.34
CA VAL A 64 9.76 0.35 -22.86
C VAL A 64 10.51 1.59 -22.35
N THR A 65 11.13 1.53 -21.17
CA THR A 65 12.00 2.61 -20.67
C THR A 65 13.32 2.66 -21.44
N VAL A 66 13.89 1.49 -21.78
CA VAL A 66 15.07 1.40 -22.68
C VAL A 66 14.75 2.06 -24.01
N VAL A 67 13.55 1.84 -24.53
CA VAL A 67 13.11 2.46 -25.78
C VAL A 67 13.14 3.99 -25.75
N ALA A 68 12.72 4.58 -24.63
CA ALA A 68 12.73 6.02 -24.43
C ALA A 68 14.15 6.62 -24.41
N PHE A 69 15.15 5.88 -23.91
CA PHE A 69 16.55 6.33 -23.97
C PHE A 69 17.12 6.32 -25.37
N PHE A 70 16.77 5.33 -26.19
CA PHE A 70 17.20 5.27 -27.60
C PHE A 70 16.65 6.42 -28.42
N ASP A 71 15.38 6.81 -28.21
CA ASP A 71 14.78 8.00 -28.83
C ASP A 71 15.59 9.25 -28.49
N ASN A 72 15.80 9.49 -27.20
CA ASN A 72 16.55 10.64 -26.73
C ASN A 72 18.00 10.63 -27.25
N ALA A 73 18.66 9.46 -27.31
CA ALA A 73 20.02 9.33 -27.82
C ALA A 73 20.13 9.75 -29.30
N ARG A 74 19.15 9.35 -30.13
CA ARG A 74 19.10 9.78 -31.54
C ARG A 74 18.89 11.27 -31.67
N PHE A 75 17.94 11.81 -30.91
CA PHE A 75 17.70 13.24 -30.92
C PHE A 75 18.94 14.02 -30.48
N ALA A 76 19.64 13.55 -29.45
CA ALA A 76 20.89 14.15 -28.98
C ALA A 76 21.98 14.13 -30.06
N ALA A 77 22.18 12.98 -30.72
CA ALA A 77 23.16 12.86 -31.79
C ALA A 77 22.89 13.83 -32.95
N GLN A 78 21.61 14.00 -33.32
CA GLN A 78 21.19 15.00 -34.32
C GLN A 78 21.43 16.44 -33.83
N TYR A 79 21.05 16.73 -32.58
CA TYR A 79 21.19 18.06 -31.96
C TYR A 79 22.66 18.49 -31.87
N PHE A 80 23.55 17.59 -31.47
CA PHE A 80 24.99 17.86 -31.36
C PHE A 80 25.75 17.64 -32.67
N GLN A 81 25.07 17.32 -33.77
CA GLN A 81 25.69 17.00 -35.06
C GLN A 81 26.81 15.94 -34.95
N ALA A 82 26.69 15.02 -33.99
CA ALA A 82 27.70 14.03 -33.68
C ALA A 82 27.64 12.88 -34.71
N LYS A 83 28.80 12.49 -35.26
CA LYS A 83 28.93 11.23 -36.01
C LYS A 83 29.26 10.08 -35.04
N GLU A 84 28.81 8.88 -35.42
CA GLU A 84 29.26 7.58 -34.90
C GLU A 84 28.75 7.06 -33.53
N GLY A 85 29.10 5.80 -33.26
CA GLY A 85 28.67 4.96 -32.15
C GLY A 85 29.28 5.29 -30.78
N ILE A 86 30.47 5.91 -30.69
CA ILE A 86 31.08 6.30 -29.40
C ILE A 86 30.17 7.27 -28.64
N PHE A 87 29.54 8.22 -29.33
CA PHE A 87 28.58 9.13 -28.72
C PHE A 87 27.43 8.39 -28.06
N PHE A 88 26.85 7.39 -28.74
CA PHE A 88 25.80 6.55 -28.19
C PHE A 88 26.29 5.77 -26.97
N VAL A 89 27.49 5.16 -27.04
CA VAL A 89 28.08 4.43 -25.91
C VAL A 89 28.25 5.33 -24.68
N CYS A 90 28.84 6.52 -24.85
CA CYS A 90 29.01 7.49 -23.75
C CYS A 90 27.66 7.97 -23.20
N TYR A 91 26.69 8.24 -24.08
CA TYR A 91 25.34 8.67 -23.69
C TYR A 91 24.64 7.60 -22.84
N PHE A 92 24.66 6.33 -23.29
CA PHE A 92 24.05 5.23 -22.55
C PHE A 92 24.79 4.94 -21.25
N ALA A 93 26.13 5.03 -21.23
CA ALA A 93 26.92 4.90 -20.01
C ALA A 93 26.53 5.97 -18.97
N LEU A 94 26.43 7.23 -19.39
CA LEU A 94 25.99 8.32 -18.50
C LEU A 94 24.55 8.11 -18.03
N ALA A 95 23.63 7.76 -18.93
CA ALA A 95 22.25 7.47 -18.59
C ALA A 95 22.15 6.34 -17.55
N LEU A 96 22.94 5.27 -17.70
CA LEU A 96 22.96 4.14 -16.79
C LEU A 96 23.53 4.50 -15.42
N LEU A 97 24.63 5.25 -15.37
CA LEU A 97 25.21 5.75 -14.12
C LEU A 97 24.23 6.65 -13.35
N CYS A 98 23.62 7.63 -14.05
CA CYS A 98 22.64 8.52 -13.43
C CYS A 98 21.39 7.77 -12.97
N SER A 99 20.91 6.79 -13.75
CA SER A 99 19.76 5.97 -13.37
C SER A 99 20.06 5.10 -12.16
N ALA A 100 21.28 4.55 -12.07
CA ALA A 100 21.75 3.80 -10.91
C ALA A 100 21.83 4.69 -9.66
N ALA A 101 22.28 5.93 -9.78
CA ALA A 101 22.29 6.90 -8.68
C ALA A 101 20.87 7.21 -8.18
N VAL A 102 19.93 7.49 -9.10
CA VAL A 102 18.50 7.68 -8.76
C VAL A 102 17.94 6.43 -8.07
N ALA A 103 18.24 5.23 -8.60
CA ALA A 103 17.81 3.98 -8.00
C ALA A 103 18.36 3.81 -6.57
N ALA A 104 19.65 4.09 -6.35
CA ALA A 104 20.28 3.98 -5.04
C ALA A 104 19.59 4.90 -4.01
N VAL A 105 19.32 6.16 -4.37
CA VAL A 105 18.57 7.10 -3.52
C VAL A 105 17.15 6.60 -3.29
N ALA A 106 16.45 6.17 -4.34
CA ALA A 106 15.09 5.64 -4.26
C ALA A 106 14.96 4.41 -3.34
N LEU A 107 15.96 3.52 -3.36
CA LEU A 107 16.01 2.32 -2.51
C LEU A 107 16.05 2.65 -1.02
N THR A 108 16.65 3.76 -0.62
CA THR A 108 16.67 4.20 0.79
C THR A 108 15.27 4.43 1.36
N THR A 109 14.32 4.81 0.50
CA THR A 109 12.95 5.11 0.93
C THR A 109 12.12 3.86 1.22
N LYS A 110 12.47 2.71 0.61
CA LYS A 110 11.68 1.46 0.61
C LYS A 110 10.21 1.63 0.17
N LYS A 111 9.84 2.75 -0.46
CA LYS A 111 8.45 3.09 -0.86
C LYS A 111 8.15 2.67 -2.30
N CYS A 112 7.96 1.37 -2.52
CA CYS A 112 7.67 0.79 -3.85
C CYS A 112 6.58 1.53 -4.64
N GLY A 113 5.41 1.79 -4.03
CA GLY A 113 4.31 2.48 -4.72
C GLY A 113 4.63 3.92 -5.12
N ALA A 114 5.41 4.65 -4.33
CA ALA A 114 5.85 6.00 -4.68
C ALA A 114 6.82 5.97 -5.88
N MET A 115 7.69 4.95 -5.95
CA MET A 115 8.61 4.80 -7.07
C MET A 115 7.88 4.48 -8.38
N TYR A 116 6.85 3.63 -8.36
CA TYR A 116 6.00 3.42 -9.54
C TYR A 116 5.23 4.68 -9.96
N LEU A 117 4.79 5.50 -9.00
CA LEU A 117 4.12 6.77 -9.31
C LEU A 117 5.08 7.78 -9.97
N LEU A 118 6.31 7.90 -9.45
CA LEU A 118 7.34 8.75 -10.03
C LEU A 118 7.77 8.24 -11.42
N TYR A 119 7.96 6.93 -11.58
CA TYR A 119 8.18 6.30 -12.88
C TYR A 119 7.08 6.67 -13.89
N TRP A 120 5.82 6.50 -13.50
CA TRP A 120 4.68 6.85 -14.34
C TRP A 120 4.67 8.34 -14.71
N ALA A 121 4.78 9.22 -13.71
CA ALA A 121 4.77 10.66 -13.92
C ALA A 121 5.91 11.13 -14.83
N ALA A 122 7.12 10.62 -14.61
CA ALA A 122 8.29 10.93 -15.43
C ALA A 122 8.14 10.42 -16.87
N THR A 123 7.60 9.21 -17.05
CA THR A 123 7.35 8.62 -18.37
C THR A 123 6.31 9.41 -19.15
N VAL A 124 5.19 9.77 -18.52
CA VAL A 124 4.13 10.58 -19.14
C VAL A 124 4.66 11.97 -19.49
N ALA A 125 5.35 12.64 -18.54
CA ALA A 125 5.95 13.94 -18.78
C ALA A 125 6.94 13.91 -19.95
N GLN A 126 7.80 12.88 -20.03
CA GLN A 126 8.74 12.71 -21.14
C GLN A 126 8.00 12.54 -22.47
N CYS A 127 6.94 11.74 -22.51
CA CYS A 127 6.17 11.52 -23.74
C CYS A 127 5.46 12.79 -24.23
N CYS A 128 5.13 13.70 -23.32
CA CYS A 128 4.51 15.00 -23.61
C CYS A 128 5.53 16.11 -23.94
N LEU A 129 6.82 15.92 -23.68
CA LEU A 129 7.83 16.94 -23.96
C LEU A 129 8.02 17.14 -25.47
N PRO A 130 8.13 18.40 -25.94
CA PRO A 130 8.52 18.68 -27.31
C PRO A 130 9.95 18.22 -27.56
N ARG A 131 10.23 17.79 -28.80
CA ARG A 131 11.55 17.25 -29.18
C ARG A 131 12.69 18.21 -28.89
N THR A 132 12.46 19.52 -28.92
CA THR A 132 13.47 20.57 -28.66
C THR A 132 14.03 20.58 -27.23
N SER A 133 13.41 19.89 -26.28
CA SER A 133 13.78 19.93 -24.86
C SER A 133 14.66 18.73 -24.43
N PHE A 134 15.78 18.50 -25.14
CA PHE A 134 16.65 17.34 -24.88
C PHE A 134 17.10 17.18 -23.41
N PRO A 135 17.62 18.21 -22.72
CA PRO A 135 18.08 18.04 -21.35
C PRO A 135 16.97 17.59 -20.40
N ALA A 136 15.76 18.15 -20.57
CA ALA A 136 14.60 17.76 -19.79
C ALA A 136 14.16 16.31 -20.08
N ALA A 137 14.17 15.91 -21.36
CA ALA A 137 13.84 14.55 -21.77
C ALA A 137 14.85 13.52 -21.21
N PHE A 138 16.15 13.85 -21.19
CA PHE A 138 17.19 13.02 -20.59
C PHE A 138 16.96 12.84 -19.08
N CYS A 139 16.76 13.94 -18.34
CA CYS A 139 16.52 13.88 -16.90
C CYS A 139 15.28 13.04 -16.56
N LEU A 140 14.19 13.18 -17.33
CA LEU A 140 12.98 12.39 -17.12
C LEU A 140 13.16 10.91 -17.43
N SER A 141 13.94 10.53 -18.46
CA SER A 141 14.27 9.12 -18.71
C SER A 141 15.10 8.51 -17.59
N VAL A 142 16.12 9.24 -17.12
CA VAL A 142 16.95 8.84 -15.98
C VAL A 142 16.10 8.64 -14.73
N LEU A 143 15.21 9.60 -14.43
CA LEU A 143 14.29 9.51 -13.30
C LEU A 143 13.34 8.32 -13.43
N SER A 144 12.74 8.15 -14.61
CA SER A 144 11.84 7.04 -14.93
C SER A 144 12.52 5.69 -14.70
N ALA A 145 13.70 5.48 -15.30
CA ALA A 145 14.44 4.23 -15.21
C ALA A 145 14.95 3.92 -13.81
N GLY A 146 15.51 4.91 -13.12
CA GLY A 146 15.99 4.75 -11.75
C GLY A 146 14.86 4.40 -10.78
N CYS A 147 13.70 5.08 -10.89
CA CYS A 147 12.52 4.78 -10.08
C CYS A 147 11.96 3.39 -10.39
N LEU A 148 11.88 3.01 -11.67
CA LEU A 148 11.41 1.67 -12.07
C LEU A 148 12.33 0.57 -11.52
N ALA A 149 13.65 0.72 -11.68
CA ALA A 149 14.63 -0.23 -11.16
C ALA A 149 14.52 -0.40 -9.64
N ALA A 150 14.46 0.70 -8.88
CA ALA A 150 14.27 0.65 -7.44
C ALA A 150 12.95 -0.03 -7.05
N ALA A 151 11.85 0.26 -7.76
CA ALA A 151 10.55 -0.36 -7.50
C ALA A 151 10.59 -1.87 -7.71
N VAL A 152 11.19 -2.33 -8.82
CA VAL A 152 11.39 -3.75 -9.15
C VAL A 152 12.19 -4.45 -8.06
N ILE A 153 13.33 -3.87 -7.63
CA ILE A 153 14.21 -4.45 -6.62
C ILE A 153 13.46 -4.58 -5.27
N ILE A 154 12.77 -3.53 -4.83
CA ILE A 154 11.99 -3.55 -3.59
C ILE A 154 10.89 -4.63 -3.68
N GLN A 155 10.15 -4.67 -4.79
CA GLN A 155 9.07 -5.62 -4.98
C GLN A 155 9.57 -7.07 -5.01
N ASN A 156 10.67 -7.34 -5.71
CA ASN A 156 11.29 -8.66 -5.77
C ASN A 156 11.74 -9.13 -4.38
N GLY A 157 12.37 -8.24 -3.60
CA GLY A 157 12.76 -8.54 -2.22
C GLY A 157 11.55 -8.92 -1.35
N ARG A 158 10.41 -8.22 -1.51
CA ARG A 158 9.16 -8.54 -0.79
C ARG A 158 8.58 -9.89 -1.21
N ILE A 159 8.54 -10.18 -2.51
CA ILE A 159 8.03 -11.45 -3.05
C ILE A 159 8.91 -12.60 -2.58
N ARG A 160 10.23 -12.47 -2.68
CA ARG A 160 11.19 -13.49 -2.23
C ARG A 160 11.01 -13.81 -0.75
N ARG A 161 10.89 -12.79 0.11
CA ARG A 161 10.60 -13.00 1.55
C ARG A 161 9.29 -13.76 1.77
N ALA A 162 8.24 -13.43 1.01
CA ALA A 162 6.97 -14.15 1.10
C ALA A 162 7.07 -15.60 0.63
N CYS A 163 7.75 -15.88 -0.48
CA CYS A 163 7.95 -17.24 -0.97
C CYS A 163 8.76 -18.09 0.02
N ILE A 164 9.82 -17.52 0.63
CA ILE A 164 10.62 -18.22 1.64
C ILE A 164 9.77 -18.57 2.86
N LEU A 165 9.04 -17.59 3.42
CA LEU A 165 8.22 -17.82 4.61
C LEU A 165 7.11 -18.86 4.35
N LEU A 166 6.51 -18.83 3.16
CA LEU A 166 5.39 -19.70 2.80
C LEU A 166 5.83 -21.02 2.15
N GLU A 167 7.14 -21.28 2.08
CA GLU A 167 7.70 -22.49 1.46
C GLU A 167 7.20 -22.71 0.02
N LYS A 168 7.06 -21.61 -0.74
CA LYS A 168 6.61 -21.62 -2.15
C LYS A 168 7.78 -21.40 -3.10
N SER A 169 7.66 -21.94 -4.31
CA SER A 169 8.66 -21.70 -5.37
C SER A 169 8.81 -20.21 -5.65
N ASN A 170 10.06 -19.78 -5.76
CA ASN A 170 10.38 -18.42 -6.20
C ASN A 170 10.72 -18.43 -7.69
N ASP A 171 9.72 -18.20 -8.54
CA ASP A 171 9.91 -18.09 -10.00
C ASP A 171 10.48 -16.73 -10.44
N ALA A 172 10.72 -15.79 -9.51
CA ALA A 172 11.23 -14.46 -9.83
C ALA A 172 12.54 -14.45 -10.65
N PRO A 173 13.54 -15.33 -10.43
CA PRO A 173 14.75 -15.39 -11.26
C PRO A 173 14.46 -15.71 -12.73
N ARG A 174 13.48 -16.59 -13.00
CA ARG A 174 13.04 -16.91 -14.37
C ARG A 174 12.35 -15.71 -15.02
N LEU A 175 11.60 -14.96 -14.24
CA LEU A 175 10.99 -13.71 -14.69
C LEU A 175 12.05 -12.66 -15.01
N TRP A 176 13.09 -12.47 -14.18
CA TRP A 176 14.21 -11.57 -14.47
C TRP A 176 14.87 -11.86 -15.82
N MET A 177 15.14 -13.13 -16.12
CA MET A 177 15.70 -13.55 -17.41
C MET A 177 14.75 -13.23 -18.58
N ALA A 178 13.44 -13.37 -18.38
CA ALA A 178 12.43 -12.98 -19.36
C ALA A 178 12.33 -11.45 -19.56
N MET A 179 12.58 -10.65 -18.51
CA MET A 179 12.59 -9.18 -18.59
C MET A 179 13.83 -8.67 -19.33
N LEU A 180 14.99 -9.24 -19.03
CA LEU A 180 16.25 -8.90 -19.69
C LEU A 180 16.18 -9.22 -21.20
N SER A 181 15.61 -10.37 -21.57
CA SER A 181 15.43 -10.73 -22.97
C SER A 181 14.39 -9.86 -23.70
N ALA A 182 13.27 -9.51 -23.06
CA ALA A 182 12.29 -8.57 -23.62
C ALA A 182 12.89 -7.16 -23.84
N SER A 183 13.74 -6.71 -22.91
CA SER A 183 14.42 -5.41 -23.01
C SER A 183 15.47 -5.41 -24.13
N ALA A 184 16.21 -6.52 -24.30
CA ALA A 184 17.12 -6.71 -25.41
C ALA A 184 16.40 -6.72 -26.77
N ALA A 185 15.25 -7.40 -26.85
CA ALA A 185 14.43 -7.43 -28.07
C ALA A 185 13.86 -6.04 -28.45
N ALA A 186 13.39 -5.27 -27.46
CA ALA A 186 12.93 -3.90 -27.70
C ALA A 186 14.07 -2.95 -28.14
N GLY A 187 15.26 -3.11 -27.54
CA GLY A 187 16.48 -2.42 -27.99
C GLY A 187 16.85 -2.76 -29.44
N ALA A 188 16.79 -4.03 -29.81
CA ALA A 188 17.07 -4.49 -31.18
C ALA A 188 16.07 -3.91 -32.20
N LEU A 189 14.77 -3.86 -31.86
CA LEU A 189 13.73 -3.28 -32.73
C LEU A 189 13.94 -1.80 -33.00
N LEU A 190 14.45 -1.07 -32.02
CA LEU A 190 14.80 0.33 -32.24
C LEU A 190 16.01 0.45 -33.12
N VAL A 191 17.07 -0.33 -32.90
CA VAL A 191 18.23 -0.33 -33.79
C VAL A 191 17.77 -0.52 -35.23
N VAL A 192 16.85 -1.45 -35.50
CA VAL A 192 16.24 -1.62 -36.83
C VAL A 192 15.49 -0.37 -37.29
N ALA A 193 14.65 0.25 -36.44
CA ALA A 193 13.95 1.50 -36.75
C ALA A 193 14.89 2.71 -36.99
N ALA A 194 16.16 2.64 -36.56
CA ALA A 194 17.19 3.65 -36.86
C ALA A 194 17.52 3.70 -38.36
N TYR A 195 17.39 2.56 -39.03
CA TYR A 195 17.73 2.38 -40.44
C TYR A 195 16.51 2.56 -41.37
N CYS A 196 15.33 2.90 -40.82
CA CYS A 196 14.12 3.18 -41.60
C CYS A 196 14.01 4.67 -42.02
N LYS A 197 13.23 4.95 -43.07
CA LYS A 197 13.03 6.32 -43.62
C LYS A 197 12.43 7.30 -42.57
N PRO A 198 12.81 8.59 -42.56
CA PRO A 198 12.48 9.55 -41.50
C PRO A 198 10.98 9.72 -41.17
N GLN A 199 10.12 9.67 -42.19
CA GLN A 199 8.66 9.79 -42.02
C GLN A 199 8.07 8.58 -41.28
N VAL A 200 8.57 7.38 -41.59
CA VAL A 200 8.22 6.13 -40.91
C VAL A 200 8.73 6.15 -39.46
N THR A 201 9.93 6.69 -39.25
CA THR A 201 10.55 6.84 -37.92
C THR A 201 9.71 7.72 -36.99
N ASN A 202 9.11 8.81 -37.48
CA ASN A 202 8.30 9.72 -36.65
C ASN A 202 6.98 9.08 -36.16
N VAL A 203 6.28 8.38 -37.05
CA VAL A 203 5.04 7.68 -36.69
C VAL A 203 5.33 6.52 -35.73
N MET A 204 6.38 5.74 -36.01
CA MET A 204 6.86 4.68 -35.11
C MET A 204 7.17 5.23 -33.70
N LEU A 205 7.85 6.37 -33.63
CA LEU A 205 8.20 6.99 -32.37
C LEU A 205 6.99 7.47 -31.56
N LEU A 206 5.98 8.02 -32.23
CA LEU A 206 4.73 8.41 -31.58
C LEU A 206 3.98 7.20 -31.01
N CYS A 207 3.87 6.12 -31.79
CA CYS A 207 3.26 4.86 -31.33
C CYS A 207 4.00 4.28 -30.12
N VAL A 208 5.33 4.34 -30.14
CA VAL A 208 6.20 3.94 -29.03
C VAL A 208 5.91 4.78 -27.78
N LYS A 209 5.84 6.11 -27.90
CA LYS A 209 5.52 7.00 -26.76
C LYS A 209 4.14 6.71 -26.17
N ILE A 210 3.14 6.47 -27.01
CA ILE A 210 1.80 6.05 -26.57
C ILE A 210 1.88 4.72 -25.81
N LEU A 211 2.64 3.75 -26.33
CA LEU A 211 2.86 2.48 -25.66
C LEU A 211 3.57 2.66 -24.30
N CYS A 212 4.54 3.57 -24.19
CA CYS A 212 5.18 3.97 -22.93
C CYS A 212 4.18 4.46 -21.88
N CYS A 213 3.33 5.42 -22.24
CA CYS A 213 2.29 5.93 -21.35
C CYS A 213 1.33 4.82 -20.92
N VAL A 214 0.95 3.97 -21.85
CA VAL A 214 0.01 2.88 -21.60
C VAL A 214 0.60 1.82 -20.66
N VAL A 215 1.78 1.30 -20.97
CA VAL A 215 2.45 0.26 -20.17
C VAL A 215 2.81 0.80 -18.80
N SER A 216 3.29 2.04 -18.69
CA SER A 216 3.59 2.65 -17.38
C SER A 216 2.32 2.84 -16.54
N THR A 217 1.20 3.24 -17.14
CA THR A 217 -0.09 3.37 -16.44
C THR A 217 -0.58 2.02 -15.93
N VAL A 218 -0.47 0.97 -16.75
CA VAL A 218 -0.84 -0.39 -16.36
C VAL A 218 0.04 -0.89 -15.22
N ALA A 219 1.36 -0.69 -15.31
CA ALA A 219 2.30 -1.06 -14.24
C ALA A 219 1.93 -0.38 -12.92
N LEU A 220 1.63 0.93 -12.93
CA LEU A 220 1.16 1.66 -11.76
C LEU A 220 -0.13 1.05 -11.17
N LEU A 221 -1.14 0.79 -12.00
CA LEU A 221 -2.42 0.21 -11.57
C LEU A 221 -2.26 -1.19 -10.98
N LEU A 222 -1.36 -2.01 -11.53
CA LEU A 222 -1.08 -3.35 -11.02
C LEU A 222 -0.30 -3.33 -9.70
N THR A 223 0.63 -2.40 -9.54
CA THR A 223 1.30 -2.16 -8.25
C THR A 223 0.30 -1.78 -7.16
N LEU A 224 -0.67 -0.91 -7.47
CA LEU A 224 -1.75 -0.60 -6.52
C LEU A 224 -2.54 -1.86 -6.15
N ARG A 225 -2.68 -2.80 -7.09
CA ARG A 225 -3.31 -4.12 -6.91
C ARG A 225 -2.35 -5.18 -6.40
N GLN A 226 -1.20 -4.87 -5.81
CA GLN A 226 -0.33 -5.89 -5.23
C GLN A 226 -0.84 -6.35 -3.85
N PRO A 227 -0.92 -7.67 -3.56
CA PRO A 227 -1.43 -8.20 -2.28
C PRO A 227 -0.41 -8.09 -1.12
N LEU A 228 0.87 -7.80 -1.43
CA LEU A 228 1.90 -7.49 -0.44
C LEU A 228 1.83 -6.02 0.01
N ASP A 229 0.70 -5.67 0.63
CA ASP A 229 0.48 -4.38 1.25
C ASP A 229 1.22 -4.25 2.60
N PHE A 230 1.05 -3.12 3.28
CA PHE A 230 1.72 -2.85 4.55
C PHE A 230 1.33 -3.84 5.66
N VAL A 231 0.12 -4.42 5.62
CA VAL A 231 -0.34 -5.43 6.59
C VAL A 231 0.34 -6.76 6.33
N SER A 232 0.39 -7.20 5.07
CA SER A 232 1.11 -8.42 4.66
C SER A 232 2.61 -8.31 4.96
N LEU A 233 3.20 -7.14 4.78
CA LEU A 233 4.60 -6.87 5.13
C LEU A 233 4.84 -6.91 6.64
N HIS A 234 3.94 -6.33 7.43
CA HIS A 234 4.02 -6.44 8.89
C HIS A 234 3.97 -7.92 9.33
N LYS A 235 3.08 -8.73 8.76
CA LYS A 235 3.03 -10.18 9.04
C LYS A 235 4.32 -10.90 8.64
N LEU A 236 4.94 -10.54 7.52
CA LEU A 236 6.24 -11.08 7.12
C LEU A 236 7.33 -10.74 8.13
N ASP A 237 7.36 -9.51 8.63
CA ASP A 237 8.35 -9.06 9.60
C ASP A 237 8.11 -9.75 10.97
N VAL A 238 6.85 -9.84 11.40
CA VAL A 238 6.43 -10.52 12.64
C VAL A 238 6.73 -12.02 12.63
N ALA A 239 6.64 -12.69 11.49
CA ALA A 239 6.89 -14.14 11.39
C ALA A 239 8.33 -14.57 11.75
N HIS A 240 9.27 -13.64 11.83
CA HIS A 240 10.64 -13.92 12.28
C HIS A 240 10.80 -13.81 13.80
N ASN A 241 9.78 -13.31 14.50
CA ASN A 241 9.75 -13.25 15.95
C ASN A 241 9.52 -14.67 16.50
N LYS A 242 10.41 -15.15 17.37
CA LYS A 242 10.30 -16.49 17.96
C LYS A 242 9.09 -16.65 18.88
N ASP A 243 8.53 -15.53 19.33
CA ASP A 243 7.49 -15.53 20.35
C ASP A 243 6.05 -15.47 19.80
N VAL A 244 5.88 -15.56 18.47
CA VAL A 244 4.55 -15.61 17.84
C VAL A 244 4.27 -17.00 17.30
N ASP A 245 2.98 -17.37 17.25
CA ASP A 245 2.56 -18.60 16.57
C ASP A 245 2.81 -18.46 15.06
N THR A 246 4.00 -18.88 14.64
CA THR A 246 4.48 -18.72 13.27
C THR A 246 3.61 -19.50 12.29
N THR A 247 3.06 -20.64 12.70
CA THR A 247 2.16 -21.45 11.87
C THR A 247 0.85 -20.71 11.60
N ALA A 248 0.26 -20.11 12.63
CA ALA A 248 -0.93 -19.28 12.47
C ALA A 248 -0.64 -17.99 11.67
N VAL A 249 0.52 -17.36 11.87
CA VAL A 249 0.96 -16.22 11.05
C VAL A 249 1.07 -16.60 9.58
N LYS A 250 1.71 -17.73 9.26
CA LYS A 250 1.79 -18.28 7.89
C LYS A 250 0.38 -18.49 7.33
N ARG A 251 -0.49 -19.21 8.04
CA ARG A 251 -1.87 -19.49 7.61
C ARG A 251 -2.66 -18.22 7.32
N GLN A 252 -2.59 -17.20 8.20
CA GLN A 252 -3.26 -15.92 7.98
C GLN A 252 -2.70 -15.17 6.77
N LEU A 253 -1.37 -15.18 6.59
CA LEU A 253 -0.74 -14.56 5.43
C LEU A 253 -1.13 -15.30 4.14
N GLU A 254 -1.12 -16.63 4.13
CA GLU A 254 -1.57 -17.43 3.00
C GLU A 254 -3.03 -17.16 2.67
N GLN A 255 -3.90 -17.18 3.68
CA GLN A 255 -5.31 -16.86 3.50
C GLN A 255 -5.47 -15.45 2.93
N ARG A 256 -4.73 -14.45 3.40
CA ARG A 256 -4.77 -13.08 2.86
C ARG A 256 -4.27 -13.01 1.42
N LEU A 257 -3.18 -13.71 1.10
CA LEU A 257 -2.63 -13.76 -0.25
C LEU A 257 -3.47 -14.63 -1.21
N ALA A 258 -4.31 -15.53 -0.69
CA ALA A 258 -5.23 -16.37 -1.49
C ALA A 258 -6.61 -15.73 -1.61
N THR A 259 -7.10 -15.09 -0.55
CA THR A 259 -8.33 -14.30 -0.56
C THR A 259 -8.04 -13.03 -1.33
N HIS A 260 -8.39 -13.09 -2.60
CA HIS A 260 -8.48 -12.09 -3.66
C HIS A 260 -9.04 -10.68 -3.33
N LYS A 261 -9.08 -10.28 -2.06
CA LYS A 261 -9.50 -8.97 -1.59
C LYS A 261 -8.30 -8.04 -1.53
N ASN A 262 -7.94 -7.46 -2.67
CA ASN A 262 -7.04 -6.33 -2.66
C ASN A 262 -7.82 -5.05 -2.45
N TYR A 263 -7.24 -4.16 -1.64
CA TYR A 263 -7.83 -2.87 -1.32
C TYR A 263 -6.99 -1.71 -1.86
N PRO A 264 -6.66 -1.71 -3.19
CA PRO A 264 -5.89 -0.64 -3.82
C PRO A 264 -6.48 0.72 -3.50
N LEU A 265 -7.81 0.81 -3.49
CA LEU A 265 -8.55 2.03 -3.17
C LEU A 265 -8.33 2.50 -1.73
N ALA A 266 -8.34 1.59 -0.75
CA ALA A 266 -8.16 1.99 0.65
C ALA A 266 -6.71 2.39 0.93
N ILE A 267 -5.75 1.69 0.34
CA ILE A 267 -4.32 2.02 0.41
C ILE A 267 -4.06 3.37 -0.27
N PHE A 268 -4.57 3.55 -1.49
CA PHE A 268 -4.49 4.80 -2.22
C PHE A 268 -5.12 5.94 -1.41
N LEU A 269 -6.34 5.75 -0.90
CA LEU A 269 -7.04 6.75 -0.10
C LEU A 269 -6.26 7.08 1.18
N LYS A 270 -5.68 6.08 1.86
CA LYS A 270 -4.82 6.30 3.03
C LYS A 270 -3.63 7.18 2.68
N TYR A 271 -2.86 6.87 1.63
CA TYR A 271 -1.69 7.66 1.24
C TYR A 271 -2.08 9.06 0.73
N PHE A 272 -3.14 9.14 -0.08
CA PHE A 272 -3.67 10.40 -0.59
C PHE A 272 -4.11 11.31 0.57
N LEU A 273 -4.93 10.82 1.49
CA LEU A 273 -5.35 11.57 2.67
C LEU A 273 -4.18 11.88 3.61
N ALA A 274 -3.22 10.97 3.75
CA ALA A 274 -2.03 11.20 4.55
C ALA A 274 -1.17 12.34 3.99
N PHE A 275 -1.23 12.64 2.70
CA PHE A 275 -0.56 13.80 2.13
C PHE A 275 -1.23 15.12 2.58
N PHE A 276 -2.57 15.19 2.54
CA PHE A 276 -3.33 16.41 2.84
C PHE A 276 -3.60 16.66 4.31
N VAL A 277 -3.61 15.63 5.15
CA VAL A 277 -3.89 15.77 6.58
C VAL A 277 -2.57 15.99 7.32
N PRO A 278 -2.28 17.15 7.91
CA PRO A 278 -1.08 17.31 8.72
C PRO A 278 -1.25 16.64 10.08
N CYS A 279 -0.41 15.65 10.39
CA CYS A 279 -0.29 15.06 11.72
C CYS A 279 1.04 14.32 11.84
N LYS A 280 1.70 14.42 12.99
CA LYS A 280 2.96 13.72 13.29
C LYS A 280 2.80 12.78 14.49
N THR A 281 3.45 11.63 14.44
CA THR A 281 3.50 10.72 15.59
C THR A 281 4.79 10.95 16.38
N VAL A 282 4.70 10.98 17.71
CA VAL A 282 5.82 11.22 18.63
C VAL A 282 5.82 10.13 19.69
N GLY A 283 6.98 9.58 20.05
CA GLY A 283 7.09 8.53 21.07
C GLY A 283 6.95 7.10 20.52
N LEU A 284 6.86 6.92 19.20
CA LEU A 284 6.70 5.59 18.61
C LEU A 284 7.91 4.69 18.87
N GLU A 285 9.09 5.27 19.03
CA GLU A 285 10.34 4.59 19.39
C GLU A 285 10.26 3.82 20.72
N LYS A 286 9.30 4.15 21.59
CA LYS A 286 9.02 3.41 22.83
C LYS A 286 8.40 2.03 22.57
N VAL A 287 7.78 1.83 21.41
CA VAL A 287 7.10 0.59 21.04
C VAL A 287 8.09 -0.32 20.33
N THR A 288 8.74 -1.20 21.09
CA THR A 288 9.76 -2.14 20.57
C THR A 288 9.19 -3.53 20.27
N GLU A 289 8.02 -3.86 20.80
CA GLU A 289 7.40 -5.18 20.73
C GLU A 289 6.20 -5.22 19.76
N SER A 290 5.93 -6.40 19.19
CA SER A 290 4.68 -6.71 18.48
C SER A 290 3.63 -7.27 19.44
N ALA A 291 2.39 -7.45 18.99
CA ALA A 291 1.28 -7.91 19.84
C ALA A 291 0.98 -6.95 21.00
N VAL A 292 0.88 -5.64 20.73
CA VAL A 292 0.54 -4.64 21.75
C VAL A 292 -0.90 -4.15 21.63
N CYS A 293 -1.44 -3.63 22.73
CA CYS A 293 -2.73 -2.95 22.73
C CYS A 293 -2.54 -1.44 22.89
N PHE A 294 -2.88 -0.70 21.84
CA PHE A 294 -2.95 0.76 21.89
C PHE A 294 -4.31 1.20 22.44
N THR A 295 -4.31 2.16 23.36
CA THR A 295 -5.53 2.82 23.82
C THR A 295 -5.52 4.28 23.39
N ALA A 296 -6.62 4.81 22.90
CA ALA A 296 -6.65 6.20 22.42
C ALA A 296 -7.92 6.94 22.84
N ASN A 297 -7.83 8.26 22.95
CA ASN A 297 -9.02 9.12 23.00
C ASN A 297 -9.76 9.13 21.65
N HIS A 298 -11.08 9.15 21.68
CA HIS A 298 -11.94 8.73 20.56
C HIS A 298 -12.27 9.87 19.58
N TYR A 299 -12.62 11.06 20.09
CA TYR A 299 -13.11 12.19 19.27
C TYR A 299 -14.15 11.81 18.21
N GLU A 300 -15.13 10.96 18.57
CA GLU A 300 -16.14 10.44 17.64
C GLU A 300 -15.49 9.82 16.38
N ILE A 301 -15.57 10.49 15.24
CA ILE A 301 -15.03 9.98 13.97
C ILE A 301 -13.54 10.33 13.80
N TYR A 302 -13.06 11.41 14.42
CA TYR A 302 -11.73 11.93 14.15
C TYR A 302 -10.62 11.02 14.67
N GLY A 303 -10.77 10.41 15.85
CA GLY A 303 -9.77 9.50 16.41
C GLY A 303 -9.51 8.29 15.52
N PRO A 304 -10.54 7.46 15.23
CA PRO A 304 -10.40 6.34 14.29
C PRO A 304 -9.88 6.74 12.91
N PHE A 305 -10.31 7.90 12.40
CA PHE A 305 -9.83 8.40 11.11
C PHE A 305 -8.34 8.76 11.13
N ILE A 306 -7.90 9.55 12.11
CA ILE A 306 -6.52 10.05 12.13
C ILE A 306 -5.53 8.94 12.46
N THR A 307 -5.89 7.98 13.32
CA THR A 307 -5.03 6.84 13.61
C THR A 307 -4.83 5.97 12.37
N GLU A 308 -5.90 5.66 11.61
CA GLU A 308 -5.75 4.86 10.39
C GLU A 308 -4.91 5.54 9.30
N VAL A 309 -5.03 6.87 9.17
CA VAL A 309 -4.31 7.62 8.15
C VAL A 309 -2.85 7.90 8.56
N LYS A 310 -2.59 8.13 9.86
CA LYS A 310 -1.33 8.74 10.33
C LYS A 310 -0.54 7.95 11.35
N PHE A 311 -1.15 7.01 12.06
CA PHE A 311 -0.41 6.19 12.99
C PHE A 311 0.44 5.17 12.21
N PRO A 312 1.77 5.12 12.42
CA PRO A 312 2.65 4.33 11.56
C PRO A 312 2.60 2.82 11.84
N ALA A 313 2.24 2.41 13.06
CA ALA A 313 2.13 1.00 13.39
C ALA A 313 0.89 0.37 12.73
N VAL A 314 1.01 -0.90 12.36
CA VAL A 314 -0.13 -1.71 11.90
C VAL A 314 -0.88 -2.20 13.11
N PHE A 315 -2.20 -2.04 13.11
CA PHE A 315 -3.08 -2.49 14.18
C PHE A 315 -4.42 -2.98 13.59
N ARG A 316 -5.15 -3.74 14.40
CA ARG A 316 -6.54 -4.13 14.16
C ARG A 316 -7.44 -3.31 15.07
N PRO A 317 -8.31 -2.44 14.53
CA PRO A 317 -9.16 -1.61 15.37
C PRO A 317 -10.29 -2.45 15.98
N TRP A 318 -10.50 -2.33 17.28
CA TRP A 318 -11.74 -2.73 17.92
C TRP A 318 -12.86 -1.82 17.43
N THR A 319 -13.81 -2.40 16.70
CA THR A 319 -14.86 -1.67 16.00
C THR A 319 -16.21 -2.23 16.40
N ASP A 320 -17.21 -1.36 16.61
CA ASP A 320 -18.57 -1.80 16.85
C ASP A 320 -19.03 -2.79 15.77
N SER A 321 -19.56 -3.95 16.19
CA SER A 321 -20.01 -5.02 15.28
C SER A 321 -21.01 -4.55 14.21
N LEU A 322 -21.71 -3.44 14.45
CA LEU A 322 -22.64 -2.86 13.48
C LEU A 322 -21.92 -2.23 12.27
N MET A 323 -20.63 -1.89 12.39
CA MET A 323 -19.82 -1.33 11.31
C MET A 323 -19.01 -2.38 10.53
N THR A 324 -18.87 -3.59 11.06
CA THR A 324 -18.07 -4.66 10.42
C THR A 324 -18.83 -5.40 9.32
N ASP A 325 -20.16 -5.30 9.29
CA ASP A 325 -21.01 -5.77 8.19
C ASP A 325 -21.45 -4.61 7.29
N LYS A 326 -21.26 -4.75 5.97
CA LYS A 326 -21.59 -3.72 4.99
C LYS A 326 -23.08 -3.36 4.99
N HIS A 327 -23.96 -4.33 5.16
CA HIS A 327 -25.41 -4.09 5.15
C HIS A 327 -25.84 -3.33 6.40
N THR A 328 -25.35 -3.75 7.56
CA THR A 328 -25.63 -3.11 8.84
C THR A 328 -25.04 -1.70 8.90
N LEU A 329 -23.82 -1.48 8.40
CA LEU A 329 -23.21 -0.16 8.26
C LEU A 329 -24.02 0.76 7.32
N THR A 330 -24.49 0.22 6.19
CA THR A 330 -25.33 0.99 5.26
C THR A 330 -26.63 1.42 5.92
N ARG A 331 -27.25 0.53 6.72
CA ARG A 331 -28.47 0.84 7.48
C ARG A 331 -28.24 1.93 8.52
N GLN A 332 -27.15 1.85 9.29
CA GLN A 332 -26.78 2.89 10.26
C GLN A 332 -26.51 4.25 9.60
N LEU A 333 -25.77 4.27 8.49
CA LEU A 333 -25.50 5.52 7.77
C LEU A 333 -26.77 6.12 7.17
N ARG A 334 -27.72 5.28 6.71
CA ARG A 334 -29.03 5.74 6.24
C ARG A 334 -29.82 6.40 7.35
N SER A 335 -29.93 5.78 8.54
CA SER A 335 -30.66 6.38 9.65
C SER A 335 -30.02 7.72 10.08
N GLY A 336 -28.69 7.82 10.12
CA GLY A 336 -28.01 9.09 10.41
C GLY A 336 -28.22 10.18 9.34
N VAL A 337 -28.26 9.82 8.05
CA VAL A 337 -28.53 10.77 6.95
C VAL A 337 -30.01 11.18 6.90
N GLU A 338 -30.92 10.30 7.31
CA GLU A 338 -32.35 10.59 7.44
C GLU A 338 -32.65 11.51 8.64
N VAL A 339 -31.97 11.30 9.76
CA VAL A 339 -32.09 12.11 10.99
C VAL A 339 -31.39 13.48 10.86
N SER A 340 -30.22 13.56 10.21
CA SER A 340 -29.42 14.81 10.13
C SER A 340 -29.89 15.88 9.12
N THR A 341 -31.16 15.84 8.69
CA THR A 341 -31.84 16.96 7.99
C THR A 341 -31.03 17.67 6.88
N ARG A 342 -30.26 16.95 6.06
CA ARG A 342 -29.69 17.51 4.82
C ARG A 342 -30.76 17.62 3.73
N LYS A 343 -31.74 18.52 3.94
CA LYS A 343 -32.86 18.81 3.03
C LYS A 343 -32.42 19.42 1.68
N TRP A 344 -31.18 19.91 1.59
CA TRP A 344 -30.58 20.46 0.37
C TRP A 344 -30.12 19.40 -0.65
N LEU A 345 -29.94 18.13 -0.24
CA LEU A 345 -29.57 17.07 -1.17
C LEU A 345 -30.81 16.52 -1.90
N ILE A 346 -30.78 16.48 -3.24
CA ILE A 346 -31.85 15.88 -4.04
C ILE A 346 -32.10 14.42 -3.63
N LYS A 347 -33.39 14.03 -3.54
CA LYS A 347 -33.84 12.71 -3.06
C LYS A 347 -33.08 11.49 -3.62
N PRO A 348 -32.74 11.39 -4.93
CA PRO A 348 -32.00 10.23 -5.44
C PRO A 348 -30.57 10.15 -4.90
N LEU A 349 -29.89 11.29 -4.74
CA LEU A 349 -28.53 11.34 -4.20
C LEU A 349 -28.51 10.97 -2.71
N ARG A 350 -29.50 11.44 -1.94
CA ARG A 350 -29.67 11.09 -0.52
C ARG A 350 -29.84 9.59 -0.29
N ARG A 351 -30.51 8.87 -1.21
CA ARG A 351 -30.70 7.40 -1.12
C ARG A 351 -29.44 6.61 -1.47
N LYS A 352 -28.62 7.09 -2.41
CA LYS A 352 -27.42 6.38 -2.90
C LYS A 352 -26.16 6.68 -2.08
N LEU A 353 -26.03 7.89 -1.54
CA LEU A 353 -24.83 8.34 -0.82
C LEU A 353 -24.46 7.46 0.39
N PRO A 354 -25.39 7.03 1.27
CA PRO A 354 -25.04 6.16 2.40
C PRO A 354 -24.42 4.83 1.96
N ALA A 355 -24.93 4.23 0.88
CA ALA A 355 -24.40 2.96 0.35
C ALA A 355 -23.00 3.13 -0.25
N LEU A 356 -22.73 4.27 -0.89
CA LEU A 356 -21.41 4.60 -1.42
C LEU A 356 -20.39 4.78 -0.28
N ILE A 357 -20.74 5.60 0.72
CA ILE A 357 -19.89 5.85 1.90
C ILE A 357 -19.67 4.55 2.67
N ALA A 358 -20.73 3.77 2.93
CA ALA A 358 -20.63 2.45 3.57
C ALA A 358 -19.68 1.54 2.81
N GLY A 359 -19.75 1.51 1.48
CA GLY A 359 -18.85 0.72 0.65
C GLY A 359 -17.38 1.11 0.78
N VAL A 360 -17.07 2.40 0.98
CA VAL A 360 -15.70 2.89 1.21
C VAL A 360 -15.25 2.59 2.63
N VAL A 361 -16.05 2.93 3.64
CA VAL A 361 -15.73 2.72 5.06
C VAL A 361 -15.57 1.23 5.37
N TRP A 362 -16.50 0.38 4.91
CA TRP A 362 -16.41 -1.06 5.06
C TRP A 362 -15.12 -1.61 4.43
N LYS A 363 -14.73 -1.13 3.24
CA LYS A 363 -13.46 -1.54 2.63
C LYS A 363 -12.28 -1.18 3.52
N ILE A 364 -12.22 0.02 4.07
CA ILE A 364 -11.14 0.45 4.97
C ILE A 364 -11.09 -0.44 6.22
N LEU A 365 -12.23 -0.70 6.86
CA LEU A 365 -12.31 -1.56 8.06
C LEU A 365 -11.92 -3.03 7.76
N ASP A 366 -12.35 -3.56 6.61
CA ASP A 366 -11.97 -4.90 6.12
C ASP A 366 -10.46 -4.96 5.82
N CYS A 367 -9.85 -3.88 5.31
CA CYS A 367 -8.38 -3.78 5.14
C CYS A 367 -7.64 -3.92 6.46
N ALA A 368 -8.09 -3.14 7.45
CA ALA A 368 -7.54 -3.08 8.80
C ALA A 368 -7.85 -4.35 9.62
N ARG A 369 -8.64 -5.27 9.04
CA ARG A 369 -9.12 -6.50 9.70
C ARG A 369 -9.77 -6.16 11.04
N ALA A 370 -10.64 -5.16 11.08
CA ALA A 370 -11.32 -4.71 12.27
C ALA A 370 -11.86 -5.90 13.11
N LEU A 371 -11.65 -5.84 14.42
CA LEU A 371 -12.15 -6.82 15.38
C LEU A 371 -13.55 -6.37 15.82
N PRO A 372 -14.62 -7.16 15.55
CA PRO A 372 -15.97 -6.78 15.92
C PRO A 372 -16.16 -6.83 17.43
N VAL A 373 -16.70 -5.74 18.00
CA VAL A 373 -17.00 -5.63 19.42
C VAL A 373 -18.49 -5.88 19.65
N TYR A 374 -18.78 -6.87 20.49
CA TYR A 374 -20.13 -7.23 20.94
C TYR A 374 -20.31 -6.86 22.40
N ARG A 375 -21.52 -6.39 22.77
CA ARG A 375 -21.81 -5.89 24.13
C ARG A 375 -22.87 -6.69 24.88
N SER A 376 -23.67 -7.50 24.19
CA SER A 376 -24.90 -8.07 24.77
C SER A 376 -25.07 -9.56 24.58
N ASP A 377 -24.41 -10.15 23.59
CA ASP A 377 -24.56 -11.56 23.21
C ASP A 377 -23.36 -12.36 23.76
N PRO A 378 -23.55 -13.24 24.77
CA PRO A 378 -22.44 -13.95 25.43
C PRO A 378 -21.60 -14.79 24.46
N ASN A 379 -22.25 -15.46 23.51
CA ASN A 379 -21.56 -16.30 22.52
C ASN A 379 -20.67 -15.46 21.62
N LYS A 380 -21.17 -14.31 21.16
CA LYS A 380 -20.38 -13.38 20.34
C LYS A 380 -19.30 -12.66 21.12
N ILE A 381 -19.51 -12.39 22.41
CA ILE A 381 -18.46 -11.86 23.29
C ILE A 381 -17.31 -12.87 23.42
N ALA A 382 -17.61 -14.16 23.63
CA ALA A 382 -16.60 -15.21 23.64
C ALA A 382 -15.87 -15.31 22.29
N GLU A 383 -16.60 -15.20 21.17
CA GLU A 383 -16.00 -15.15 19.83
C GLU A 383 -15.05 -13.96 19.66
N MET A 384 -15.47 -12.74 20.04
CA MET A 384 -14.64 -11.53 20.00
C MET A 384 -13.36 -11.69 20.83
N LYS A 385 -13.47 -12.23 22.05
CA LYS A 385 -12.31 -12.49 22.91
C LYS A 385 -11.34 -13.47 22.23
N ASN A 386 -11.86 -14.54 21.65
CA ASN A 386 -11.06 -15.52 20.91
C ASN A 386 -10.38 -14.91 19.68
N GLN A 387 -11.08 -14.12 18.88
CA GLN A 387 -10.53 -13.43 17.71
C GLN A 387 -9.47 -12.39 18.10
N THR A 388 -9.67 -11.67 19.21
CA THR A 388 -8.69 -10.70 19.73
C THR A 388 -7.44 -11.40 20.23
N ALA A 389 -7.60 -12.48 21.00
CA ALA A 389 -6.47 -13.27 21.48
C ALA A 389 -5.70 -13.91 20.32
N GLU A 390 -6.38 -14.44 19.28
CA GLU A 390 -5.72 -14.96 18.06
C GLU A 390 -4.96 -13.86 17.31
N ALA A 391 -5.52 -12.65 17.21
CA ALA A 391 -4.82 -11.52 16.62
C ALA A 391 -3.50 -11.24 17.35
N LEU A 392 -3.56 -11.11 18.67
CA LEU A 392 -2.40 -10.83 19.51
C LEU A 392 -1.37 -11.97 19.47
N THR A 393 -1.79 -13.25 19.57
CA THR A 393 -0.87 -14.40 19.51
C THR A 393 -0.18 -14.54 18.16
N THR A 394 -0.76 -13.99 17.10
CA THR A 394 -0.17 -13.89 15.76
C THR A 394 0.55 -12.56 15.50
N GLY A 395 0.86 -11.82 16.56
CA GLY A 395 1.65 -10.60 16.53
C GLY A 395 0.95 -9.35 16.01
N ASP A 396 -0.37 -9.40 15.73
CA ASP A 396 -1.12 -8.19 15.39
C ASP A 396 -1.25 -7.28 16.61
N ASN A 397 -1.03 -5.97 16.42
CA ASN A 397 -1.40 -5.00 17.43
C ASN A 397 -2.91 -4.75 17.39
N VAL A 398 -3.48 -4.31 18.52
CA VAL A 398 -4.90 -3.95 18.64
C VAL A 398 -5.00 -2.47 18.99
N LEU A 399 -5.98 -1.76 18.43
CA LEU A 399 -6.29 -0.39 18.83
C LEU A 399 -7.69 -0.36 19.46
N VAL A 400 -7.79 0.18 20.66
CA VAL A 400 -9.03 0.35 21.42
C VAL A 400 -9.25 1.82 21.72
N PHE A 401 -10.49 2.28 21.62
CA PHE A 401 -10.93 3.58 22.11
C PHE A 401 -11.78 3.36 23.38
N PRO A 402 -11.16 3.28 24.57
CA PRO A 402 -11.84 2.86 25.79
C PRO A 402 -12.65 3.97 26.48
N GLU A 403 -12.66 5.18 25.93
CA GLU A 403 -13.43 6.30 26.48
C GLU A 403 -14.92 5.99 26.56
N LYS A 404 -15.51 6.24 27.73
CA LYS A 404 -16.95 6.20 27.94
C LYS A 404 -17.43 7.62 28.24
N PRO A 405 -18.06 8.32 27.28
CA PRO A 405 -18.66 9.61 27.57
C PRO A 405 -19.78 9.41 28.61
N PRO A 406 -20.05 10.40 29.47
CA PRO A 406 -21.19 10.36 30.37
C PRO A 406 -22.50 10.09 29.61
N LYS A 407 -23.47 9.46 30.26
CA LYS A 407 -24.73 9.07 29.60
C LYS A 407 -25.45 10.31 29.07
N GLY A 408 -25.65 10.37 27.75
CA GLY A 408 -26.31 11.50 27.08
C GLY A 408 -25.37 12.63 26.63
N GLU A 409 -24.07 12.50 26.88
CA GLU A 409 -23.05 13.47 26.44
C GLU A 409 -22.26 12.96 25.23
N PHE A 410 -21.72 13.89 24.45
CA PHE A 410 -20.75 13.61 23.39
C PHE A 410 -19.34 13.51 23.97
N TYR A 411 -18.41 12.87 23.24
CA TYR A 411 -17.01 12.80 23.64
C TYR A 411 -16.41 14.20 23.81
N LYS A 412 -15.61 14.39 24.87
CA LYS A 412 -15.02 15.70 25.16
C LYS A 412 -14.09 16.16 24.02
N ILE A 413 -14.39 17.31 23.44
CA ILE A 413 -13.52 17.94 22.43
C ILE A 413 -12.36 18.66 23.14
N GLY A 414 -11.14 18.13 23.01
CA GLY A 414 -9.95 18.64 23.69
C GLY A 414 -9.72 18.11 25.11
N GLY A 415 -10.53 17.16 25.59
CA GLY A 415 -10.35 16.45 26.86
C GLY A 415 -10.17 14.93 26.67
N VAL A 416 -10.12 14.21 27.78
CA VAL A 416 -10.07 12.74 27.84
C VAL A 416 -11.18 12.26 28.78
N ASP A 417 -12.01 11.34 28.31
CA ASP A 417 -13.07 10.72 29.11
C ASP A 417 -12.54 9.49 29.88
N LYS A 418 -13.21 9.09 30.96
CA LYS A 418 -12.77 7.93 31.75
C LYS A 418 -12.79 6.66 30.91
N PHE A 419 -11.79 5.81 31.11
CA PHE A 419 -11.65 4.57 30.37
C PHE A 419 -12.51 3.45 30.99
N GLN A 420 -13.13 2.64 30.14
CA GLN A 420 -13.74 1.37 30.54
C GLN A 420 -12.64 0.35 30.87
N THR A 421 -12.86 -0.54 31.82
CA THR A 421 -11.84 -1.52 32.25
C THR A 421 -11.90 -2.85 31.50
N GLY A 422 -13.00 -3.13 30.79
CA GLY A 422 -13.26 -4.45 30.19
C GLY A 422 -12.23 -4.87 29.15
N PHE A 423 -11.63 -3.91 28.43
CA PHE A 423 -10.61 -4.23 27.42
C PHE A 423 -9.35 -4.87 28.02
N VAL A 424 -9.02 -4.59 29.28
CA VAL A 424 -7.82 -5.11 29.95
C VAL A 424 -7.87 -6.64 30.10
N GLU A 425 -9.06 -7.26 30.06
CA GLU A 425 -9.21 -8.72 30.12
C GLU A 425 -8.46 -9.46 29.02
N MET A 426 -8.21 -8.81 27.87
CA MET A 426 -7.46 -9.43 26.78
C MET A 426 -6.01 -9.77 27.18
N ALA A 427 -5.45 -9.09 28.19
CA ALA A 427 -4.12 -9.40 28.72
C ALA A 427 -4.08 -10.76 29.41
N ALA A 428 -5.11 -11.09 30.19
CA ALA A 428 -5.20 -12.39 30.87
C ALA A 428 -5.33 -13.54 29.87
N ASP A 429 -6.15 -13.37 28.83
CA ASP A 429 -6.30 -14.37 27.77
C ASP A 429 -5.03 -14.51 26.92
N TYR A 430 -4.34 -13.41 26.62
CA TYR A 430 -3.05 -13.43 25.91
C TYR A 430 -1.98 -14.16 26.72
N ARG A 431 -1.83 -13.85 28.01
CA ARG A 431 -0.86 -14.50 28.90
C ARG A 431 -1.16 -15.98 29.05
N ARG A 432 -2.44 -16.38 29.16
CA ARG A 432 -2.83 -17.80 29.24
C ARG A 432 -2.37 -18.59 28.00
N ARG A 433 -2.39 -17.97 26.82
CA ARG A 433 -2.00 -18.63 25.55
C ARG A 433 -0.51 -18.61 25.27
N THR A 434 0.20 -17.60 25.76
CA THR A 434 1.61 -17.34 25.36
C THR A 434 2.61 -17.43 26.51
N GLY A 435 2.14 -17.39 27.76
CA GLY A 435 2.97 -17.20 28.95
C GLY A 435 3.52 -15.77 29.12
N ARG A 436 3.15 -14.83 28.25
CA ARG A 436 3.74 -13.48 28.19
C ARG A 436 2.78 -12.37 28.63
N ASP A 437 3.35 -11.27 29.10
CA ASP A 437 2.58 -10.06 29.40
C ASP A 437 2.24 -9.25 28.16
N LEU A 438 0.95 -8.92 28.04
CA LEU A 438 0.48 -7.99 27.02
C LEU A 438 0.81 -6.56 27.42
N ALA A 439 1.56 -5.87 26.57
CA ALA A 439 1.86 -4.45 26.74
C ALA A 439 0.71 -3.57 26.22
N PHE A 440 0.36 -2.56 27.03
CA PHE A 440 -0.55 -1.48 26.68
C PHE A 440 0.23 -0.18 26.50
N TYR A 441 -0.12 0.58 25.46
CA TYR A 441 0.46 1.90 25.19
C TYR A 441 -0.66 2.93 25.01
N PRO A 442 -0.75 3.95 25.89
CA PRO A 442 -1.75 5.00 25.71
C PRO A 442 -1.31 5.95 24.60
N LEU A 443 -2.26 6.35 23.78
CA LEU A 443 -2.13 7.30 22.69
C LEU A 443 -2.98 8.52 23.02
N TYR A 444 -2.34 9.69 23.08
CA TYR A 444 -3.07 10.95 23.07
C TYR A 444 -3.07 11.55 21.67
N ILE A 445 -4.26 11.60 21.08
CA ILE A 445 -4.52 12.29 19.83
C ILE A 445 -4.70 13.76 20.16
N ASP A 446 -3.79 14.59 19.68
CA ASP A 446 -3.89 16.03 19.74
C ASP A 446 -4.41 16.59 18.40
N LYS A 447 -5.71 16.83 18.32
CA LYS A 447 -6.36 17.40 17.13
C LYS A 447 -5.85 18.81 16.78
N LYS A 448 -5.61 19.66 17.78
CA LYS A 448 -5.21 21.07 17.54
C LYS A 448 -3.71 21.17 17.23
N GLY A 449 -2.87 20.46 17.99
CA GLY A 449 -1.42 20.42 17.76
C GLY A 449 -0.99 19.47 16.65
N LYS A 450 -1.95 18.73 16.03
CA LYS A 450 -1.72 17.83 14.90
C LYS A 450 -0.68 16.75 15.25
N LYS A 451 -0.87 16.09 16.39
CA LYS A 451 0.05 15.05 16.88
C LYS A 451 -0.70 13.81 17.37
N ILE A 452 -0.06 12.65 17.24
CA ILE A 452 -0.40 11.44 18.00
C ILE A 452 0.79 11.18 18.92
N ILE A 453 0.56 11.17 20.23
CA ILE A 453 1.62 11.07 21.23
C ILE A 453 1.50 9.70 21.91
N VAL A 454 2.59 8.94 21.91
CA VAL A 454 2.67 7.63 22.56
C VAL A 454 3.20 7.79 23.98
N GLY A 455 2.43 7.30 24.94
CA GLY A 455 2.80 7.23 26.35
C GLY A 455 3.72 6.05 26.65
N ASP A 456 3.88 5.77 27.94
CA ASP A 456 4.77 4.73 28.43
C ASP A 456 4.04 3.39 28.55
N ARG A 457 4.82 2.31 28.49
CA ARG A 457 4.35 0.94 28.53
C ARG A 457 3.66 0.63 29.87
N VAL A 458 2.49 0.00 29.81
CA VAL A 458 1.77 -0.52 30.99
C VAL A 458 1.47 -2.00 30.78
N THR A 459 1.71 -2.85 31.79
CA THR A 459 1.33 -4.27 31.77
C THR A 459 0.46 -4.61 32.97
N LEU A 460 -0.29 -5.70 32.82
CA LEU A 460 -0.98 -6.35 33.93
C LEU A 460 0.05 -7.09 34.81
N ASN A 461 -0.10 -6.98 36.13
CA ASN A 461 0.62 -7.80 37.10
C ASN A 461 -0.12 -9.13 37.27
N ALA A 462 0.52 -10.24 36.91
CA ALA A 462 -0.11 -11.55 36.94
C ALA A 462 -0.33 -12.11 38.35
N ASP A 463 0.42 -11.61 39.34
CA ASP A 463 0.38 -12.10 40.72
C ASP A 463 -0.72 -11.42 41.56
N ALA A 464 -1.37 -10.39 41.01
CA ALA A 464 -2.42 -9.62 41.68
C ALA A 464 -3.83 -10.01 41.19
N PRO A 465 -4.90 -9.78 42.00
CA PRO A 465 -6.26 -10.06 41.59
C PRO A 465 -6.65 -9.33 40.30
N LEU A 466 -7.16 -10.08 39.31
CA LEU A 466 -7.50 -9.54 37.98
C LEU A 466 -8.44 -8.33 38.03
N HIS A 467 -9.38 -8.29 38.97
CA HIS A 467 -10.30 -7.16 39.11
C HIS A 467 -9.58 -5.85 39.45
N GLU A 468 -8.65 -5.89 40.40
CA GLU A 468 -7.85 -4.74 40.85
C GLU A 468 -6.89 -4.30 39.75
N GLU A 469 -6.25 -5.26 39.09
CA GLU A 469 -5.33 -4.97 37.98
C GLU A 469 -6.01 -4.35 36.78
N LYS A 470 -7.25 -4.77 36.46
CA LYS A 470 -8.04 -4.12 35.41
C LYS A 470 -8.29 -2.64 35.71
N LEU A 471 -8.55 -2.30 36.96
CA LEU A 471 -8.74 -0.91 37.39
C LEU A 471 -7.41 -0.15 37.31
N ARG A 472 -6.35 -0.67 37.92
CA ARG A 472 -5.01 -0.06 37.94
C ARG A 472 -4.49 0.24 36.53
N VAL A 473 -4.57 -0.73 35.62
CA VAL A 473 -4.11 -0.57 34.24
C VAL A 473 -4.93 0.47 33.50
N ALA A 474 -6.26 0.43 33.60
CA ALA A 474 -7.12 1.40 32.94
C ALA A 474 -6.93 2.83 33.47
N GLU A 475 -6.77 2.98 34.78
CA GLU A 475 -6.51 4.27 35.44
C GLU A 475 -5.14 4.82 35.08
N GLU A 476 -4.10 3.99 35.04
CA GLU A 476 -2.76 4.42 34.63
C GLU A 476 -2.73 4.87 33.16
N LEU A 477 -3.37 4.12 32.27
CA LEU A 477 -3.51 4.50 30.86
C LEU A 477 -4.29 5.81 30.69
N TYR A 478 -5.36 5.99 31.47
CA TYR A 478 -6.12 7.24 31.51
C TYR A 478 -5.26 8.40 32.02
N ARG A 479 -4.55 8.22 33.15
CA ARG A 479 -3.69 9.22 33.78
C ARG A 479 -2.61 9.71 32.83
N GLN A 480 -1.92 8.81 32.13
CA GLN A 480 -0.92 9.18 31.13
C GLN A 480 -1.54 9.96 29.96
N THR A 481 -2.71 9.53 29.47
CA THR A 481 -3.42 10.22 28.37
C THR A 481 -3.84 11.64 28.79
N GLU A 482 -4.34 11.79 30.02
CA GLU A 482 -4.71 13.08 30.59
C GLU A 482 -3.48 13.99 30.79
N GLU A 483 -2.37 13.44 31.29
CA GLU A 483 -1.12 14.17 31.48
C GLU A 483 -0.58 14.70 30.15
N MET A 484 -0.59 13.87 29.09
CA MET A 484 -0.25 14.29 27.73
C MET A 484 -1.19 15.42 27.24
N SER A 485 -2.49 15.32 27.51
CA SER A 485 -3.47 16.36 27.19
C SER A 485 -3.15 17.69 27.88
N ARG A 486 -2.88 17.67 29.19
CA ARG A 486 -2.53 18.86 29.98
C ARG A 486 -1.23 19.50 29.50
N ARG A 487 -0.20 18.70 29.21
CA ARG A 487 1.08 19.18 28.65
C ARG A 487 0.89 19.88 27.30
N CYS A 488 0.05 19.32 26.43
CA CYS A 488 -0.29 19.94 25.14
C CYS A 488 -1.08 21.24 25.30
N ALA A 489 -2.01 21.30 26.25
CA ALA A 489 -2.75 22.53 26.55
C ALA A 489 -1.83 23.64 27.10
N ALA A 490 -0.92 23.29 28.01
CA ALA A 490 0.04 24.24 28.59
C ALA A 490 0.98 24.84 27.54
N LYS A 491 1.49 24.03 26.60
CA LYS A 491 2.36 24.49 25.51
C LYS A 491 1.69 25.44 24.51
N ARG A 492 0.36 25.57 24.51
CA ARG A 492 -0.36 26.52 23.64
C ARG A 492 -0.69 27.85 24.31
N LYS A 493 -0.64 27.89 25.64
CA LYS A 493 -0.86 29.12 26.41
C LYS A 493 0.40 29.96 26.50
N ARG A 494 1.56 29.35 26.27
CA ARG A 494 2.83 30.01 25.95
C ARG A 494 2.90 30.21 24.45
#